data_AF-A0A6J3QCF2-F1
#
_entry.id   AF-A0A6J3QCF2-F1
#
_cell.length_a   1.000
_cell.length_b   1.000
_cell.length_c   1.000
_cell.angle_alpha   90.00
_cell.angle_beta   90.00
_cell.angle_gamma   90.00
#
_symmetry.space_group_name_H-M   'P 1'
#
loop_
_entity.id
_entity.type
_entity.pdbx_description
1 polymer ?
#
loop_
_entity_poly.entity_id
_entity_poly.type
_entity_poly.pdbx_seq_one_letter_code
_entity_poly.pdbx_strand_id
1 'polypeptide(L)' 'MGKKPVGSLAGTGKVLGKELEERGFDKAHVVLGWFLVLKKDEDLFREWLKDTRGANAKQSRDCFGCL' A
#
# COMPACT_ATOMS: atom_id res chain seq x y z
N MET A 1 7.80 0.91 -11.25
CA MET A 1 6.92 1.82 -10.48
C MET A 1 7.24 3.31 -10.63
N GLY A 2 8.44 3.73 -11.04
CA GLY A 2 8.71 5.12 -11.46
C GLY A 2 8.24 6.18 -10.46
N LYS A 3 7.72 7.32 -10.93
CA LYS A 3 7.06 8.35 -10.10
C LYS A 3 5.53 8.21 -10.07
N LYS A 4 5.00 6.98 -10.26
CA LYS A 4 3.54 6.78 -10.23
C LYS A 4 2.99 7.10 -8.83
N PRO A 5 1.83 7.76 -8.72
CA PRO A 5 1.20 8.01 -7.44
C PRO A 5 0.77 6.70 -6.77
N VAL A 6 0.64 6.70 -5.45
CA VAL A 6 0.29 5.50 -4.68
C VAL A 6 -1.05 4.87 -5.09
N GLY A 7 -2.02 5.70 -5.52
CA GLY A 7 -3.30 5.23 -6.07
C GLY A 7 -3.20 4.46 -7.39
N SER A 8 -2.00 4.31 -7.98
CA SER A 8 -1.78 3.43 -9.13
C SER A 8 -1.61 1.96 -8.74
N LEU A 9 -1.44 1.65 -7.45
CA LEU A 9 -1.38 0.28 -6.95
C LEU A 9 -2.76 -0.35 -6.93
N ALA A 10 -2.85 -1.63 -7.30
CA ALA A 10 -4.10 -2.37 -7.18
C ALA A 10 -4.57 -2.39 -5.72
N GLY A 11 -5.88 -2.40 -5.50
CA GLY A 11 -6.45 -2.29 -4.15
C GLY A 11 -6.36 -0.89 -3.50
N THR A 12 -5.58 0.04 -4.07
CA THR A 12 -5.41 1.40 -3.54
C THR A 12 -6.34 2.40 -4.21
N GLY A 13 -7.61 2.38 -3.80
CA GLY A 13 -8.63 3.35 -4.25
C GLY A 13 -8.40 4.76 -3.68
N LYS A 14 -9.20 5.75 -4.11
CA LYS A 14 -9.06 7.17 -3.73
C LYS A 14 -8.94 7.42 -2.22
N VAL A 15 -9.74 6.73 -1.41
CA VAL A 15 -9.73 6.89 0.06
C VAL A 15 -8.41 6.38 0.65
N LEU A 16 -8.05 5.12 0.37
CA LEU A 16 -6.80 4.54 0.87
C LEU A 16 -5.56 5.27 0.34
N GLY A 17 -5.60 5.71 -0.93
CA GLY A 17 -4.52 6.50 -1.52
C GLY A 17 -4.31 7.85 -0.82
N LYS A 18 -5.39 8.56 -0.48
CA LYS A 18 -5.31 9.82 0.28
C LYS A 18 -4.75 9.61 1.69
N GLU A 19 -5.17 8.54 2.38
CA GLU A 19 -4.64 8.20 3.72
C GLU A 19 -3.15 7.84 3.65
N LEU A 20 -2.73 7.11 2.61
CA LEU A 20 -1.32 6.80 2.37
C LEU A 20 -0.51 8.07 2.08
N GLU A 21 -1.03 8.96 1.23
CA GLU A 21 -0.42 10.27 0.95
C GLU A 21 -0.27 11.12 2.21
N GLU A 22 -1.30 11.20 3.07
CA GLU A 22 -1.27 11.93 4.33
C GLU A 22 -0.22 11.37 5.32
N ARG A 23 0.13 10.09 5.21
CA ARG A 23 1.20 9.45 5.98
C ARG A 23 2.58 9.50 5.31
N GLY A 24 2.71 10.16 4.16
CA GLY A 24 3.98 10.29 3.43
C GLY A 24 4.27 9.16 2.44
N PHE A 25 3.30 8.27 2.17
CA PHE A 25 3.37 7.25 1.12
C PHE A 25 2.75 7.79 -0.18
N ASP A 26 3.28 8.89 -0.70
CA ASP A 26 2.72 9.62 -1.84
C ASP A 26 2.94 8.91 -3.20
N LYS A 27 3.99 8.10 -3.30
CA LYS A 27 4.37 7.38 -4.53
C LYS A 27 4.37 5.87 -4.34
N ALA A 28 4.04 5.15 -5.42
CA ALA A 28 4.02 3.68 -5.44
C ALA A 28 5.36 3.05 -5.01
N HIS A 29 6.49 3.67 -5.36
CA HIS A 29 7.81 3.17 -4.97
C HIS A 29 8.11 3.32 -3.46
N VAL A 30 7.41 4.21 -2.74
CA VAL A 30 7.55 4.36 -1.28
C VAL A 30 6.89 3.17 -0.59
N VAL A 31 5.68 2.79 -1.04
CA VAL A 31 4.99 1.57 -0.57
C VAL A 31 5.80 0.31 -0.90
N LEU A 32 6.39 0.25 -2.10
CA LEU A 32 7.32 -0.83 -2.46
C LEU A 32 8.53 -0.88 -1.50
N GLY A 33 9.08 0.27 -1.12
CA GLY A 33 10.17 0.33 -0.13
C GLY A 33 9.75 -0.27 1.20
N TRP A 34 8.55 0.06 1.69
CA TRP A 34 8.01 -0.50 2.92
C TRP A 34 7.77 -2.01 2.83
N PHE A 35 7.19 -2.48 1.72
CA PHE A 35 7.03 -3.89 1.41
C PHE A 35 8.36 -4.67 1.48
N LEU A 36 9.45 -4.08 0.98
CA LEU A 36 10.79 -4.67 1.06
C LEU A 36 11.37 -4.66 2.48
N VAL A 37 11.11 -3.61 3.28
CA VAL A 37 11.50 -3.55 4.70
C VAL A 37 10.82 -4.68 5.49
N LEU A 38 9.56 -4.96 5.18
CA LEU A 38 8.81 -6.09 5.74
C LEU A 38 9.22 -7.45 5.14
N LYS A 39 10.32 -7.51 4.36
CA LYS A 39 10.82 -8.74 3.72
C LYS A 39 9.78 -9.47 2.87
N LYS A 40 8.82 -8.73 2.29
CA LYS A 40 7.70 -9.28 1.52
C LYS A 40 6.78 -10.20 2.33
N ASP A 41 6.77 -10.04 3.65
CA ASP A 41 5.86 -10.78 4.53
C ASP A 41 4.42 -10.33 4.30
N GLU A 42 3.56 -11.26 3.90
CA GLU A 42 2.18 -10.97 3.54
C GLU A 42 1.35 -10.50 4.73
N ASP A 43 1.50 -11.16 5.87
CA ASP A 43 0.69 -10.89 7.05
C ASP A 43 1.05 -9.51 7.63
N LEU A 44 2.35 -9.23 7.79
CA LEU A 44 2.83 -7.93 8.27
C LEU A 44 2.44 -6.79 7.32
N PHE A 45 2.53 -7.01 6.00
CA PHE A 45 2.17 -5.97 5.03
C PHE A 45 0.68 -5.68 5.04
N ARG A 46 -0.17 -6.71 5.10
CA ARG A 46 -1.63 -6.56 5.13
C ARG A 46 -2.11 -5.96 6.44
N GLU A 47 -1.48 -6.32 7.57
CA GLU A 47 -1.75 -5.71 8.88
C GLU A 47 -1.38 -4.22 8.86
N TRP A 48 -0.20 -3.87 8.36
CA TRP A 48 0.20 -2.48 8.20
C TRP A 48 -0.76 -1.67 7.30
N LEU A 49 -1.21 -2.24 6.17
CA LEU A 49 -2.18 -1.58 5.29
C LEU A 49 -3.51 -1.33 5.99
N LYS A 50 -3.95 -2.27 6.82
CA LYS A 50 -5.19 -2.17 7.61
C LYS A 50 -5.08 -1.09 8.67
N ASP A 51 -3.94 -1.00 9.36
CA ASP A 51 -3.64 0.03 10.37
C ASP A 51 -3.50 1.44 9.77
N THR A 52 -3.27 1.52 8.47
CA THR A 52 -3.24 2.77 7.69
C THR A 52 -4.64 3.33 7.40
N ARG A 53 -5.59 3.13 8.34
CA ARG A 53 -7.02 3.50 8.30
C ARG A 53 -7.86 2.76 7.25
N GLY A 54 -7.80 1.43 7.28
CA GLY A 54 -8.96 0.62 6.93
C GLY A 54 -8.95 -0.01 5.54
N ALA A 55 -7.77 -0.35 5.00
CA ALA A 55 -7.72 -1.28 3.88
C ALA A 55 -8.46 -2.57 4.27
N ASN A 56 -9.49 -2.92 3.49
CA ASN A 56 -10.20 -4.17 3.70
C ASN A 56 -9.37 -5.36 3.18
N ALA A 57 -9.80 -6.58 3.50
CA ALA A 57 -9.09 -7.80 3.13
C ALA A 57 -8.80 -7.89 1.62
N LYS A 58 -9.76 -7.49 0.78
CA LYS A 58 -9.60 -7.50 -0.68
C LYS A 58 -8.56 -6.47 -1.14
N GLN A 59 -8.65 -5.23 -0.66
CA GLN A 59 -7.68 -4.17 -1.00
C GLN A 59 -6.26 -4.55 -0.60
N SER A 60 -6.08 -5.10 0.61
CA SER A 60 -4.77 -5.52 1.10
C SER A 60 -4.15 -6.63 0.26
N ARG A 61 -4.96 -7.61 -0.15
CA ARG A 61 -4.54 -8.72 -1.03
C ARG A 61 -4.22 -8.25 -2.44
N ASP A 62 -5.08 -7.41 -3.02
CA ASP A 62 -4.88 -6.87 -4.37
C ASP A 62 -3.61 -6.00 -4.41
N CYS A 63 -3.36 -5.20 -3.36
CA CYS A 63 -2.16 -4.39 -3.23
C CYS A 63 -0.90 -5.26 -3.10
N PHE A 64 -0.91 -6.25 -2.20
CA PHE A 64 0.20 -7.19 -2.04
C PHE A 64 0.53 -7.93 -3.34
N GLY A 65 -0.48 -8.42 -4.06
CA GLY A 65 -0.28 -9.16 -5.31
C GLY A 65 0.25 -8.35 -6.49
N CYS A 66 0.19 -7.01 -6.42
CA CYS A 66 0.69 -6.13 -7.49
C CYS A 66 2.07 -5.53 -7.22
N LEU A 67 2.62 -5.75 -6.01
CA LEU A 67 3.93 -5.27 -5.54
C LEU A 67 5.01 -6.34 -5.74
#